data_AF-A0AAD7KVP3-F1
#
_entry.id   AF-A0AAD7KVP3-F1
#
_cell.length_a   1.000
_cell.length_b   1.000
_cell.length_c   1.000
_cell.angle_alpha   90.00
_cell.angle_beta   90.00
_cell.angle_gamma   90.00
#
_symmetry.space_group_name_H-M   'P 1'
#
loop_
_entity.id
_entity.type
_entity.pdbx_description
1 polymer ?
#
loop_
_entity_poly.entity_id
_entity_poly.type
_entity_poly.pdbx_seq_one_letter_code
_entity_poly.pdbx_strand_id
1 'polypeptide(L)'
;MIIESLVSIIPPQKDSVSCSFLLLLLRMANMLQAAPALVTELEKRVGMQLEQAMLEDLLIHSYNKFETTYDVDLVQRLLEHFLLQEQTESSSPSRPSFSDNTCIKELKGVLAEALPESARTCDDGHYRAIDSYLTAHPTLTEHERKRLCGVMDC
;
A
#
# COMPACT_ATOMS: atom_id res chain seq x y z
N MET A 1 21.03 -0.15 11.09
CA MET A 1 20.17 -1.16 11.76
C MET A 1 20.32 -2.53 11.09
N ILE A 2 19.96 -3.63 11.76
CA ILE A 2 20.10 -5.01 11.20
C ILE A 2 19.43 -5.14 9.82
N ILE A 3 18.27 -4.51 9.59
CA ILE A 3 17.58 -4.54 8.29
C ILE A 3 18.42 -3.90 7.18
N GLU A 4 19.02 -2.74 7.40
CA GLU A 4 19.90 -2.08 6.42
C GLU A 4 21.08 -2.97 6.03
N SER A 5 21.69 -3.64 7.02
CA SER A 5 22.76 -4.59 6.77
C SER A 5 22.29 -5.78 5.95
N LEU A 6 21.12 -6.35 6.27
CA LEU A 6 20.54 -7.46 5.49
C LEU A 6 20.28 -7.04 4.04
N VAL A 7 19.67 -5.88 3.80
CA VAL A 7 19.41 -5.36 2.44
C VAL A 7 20.70 -5.13 1.67
N SER A 8 21.76 -4.65 2.34
CA SER A 8 23.07 -4.41 1.71
C SER A 8 23.80 -5.69 1.30
N ILE A 9 23.50 -6.81 1.96
CA ILE A 9 24.12 -8.12 1.68
C ILE A 9 23.35 -8.88 0.59
N ILE A 10 22.04 -8.63 0.45
CA ILE A 10 21.21 -9.27 -0.56
C ILE A 10 21.55 -8.68 -1.94
N PRO A 11 21.94 -9.52 -2.92
CA PRO A 11 22.19 -9.06 -4.27
C PRO A 11 20.93 -8.40 -4.86
N PRO A 12 21.06 -7.31 -5.63
CA PRO A 12 19.92 -6.60 -6.23
C PRO A 12 19.31 -7.34 -7.44
N GLN A 13 19.70 -8.60 -7.68
CA GLN A 13 19.28 -9.37 -8.84
C GLN A 13 17.95 -10.08 -8.56
N LYS A 14 17.12 -10.23 -9.59
CA LYS A 14 15.90 -11.06 -9.53
C LYS A 14 16.25 -12.47 -9.04
N ASP A 15 15.38 -13.06 -8.23
CA ASP A 15 15.50 -14.43 -7.70
C ASP A 15 16.68 -14.67 -6.74
N SER A 16 17.37 -13.62 -6.27
CA SER A 16 18.43 -13.77 -5.24
C SER A 16 17.91 -14.28 -3.90
N VAL A 17 16.67 -13.95 -3.59
CA VAL A 17 15.91 -14.37 -2.40
C VAL A 17 14.43 -14.47 -2.79
N SER A 18 13.64 -15.26 -2.07
CA SER A 18 12.22 -15.41 -2.37
C SER A 18 11.44 -14.10 -2.21
N CYS A 19 10.37 -13.95 -3.00
CA CYS A 19 9.46 -12.80 -2.90
C CYS A 19 8.86 -12.66 -1.49
N SER A 20 8.43 -13.78 -0.89
CA SER A 20 7.92 -13.84 0.48
C SER A 20 8.95 -13.33 1.50
N PHE A 21 10.24 -13.63 1.32
CA PHE A 21 11.29 -13.14 2.21
C PHE A 21 11.49 -11.62 2.09
N LEU A 22 11.43 -11.07 0.86
CA LEU A 22 11.48 -9.62 0.67
C LEU A 22 10.25 -8.91 1.24
N LEU A 23 9.06 -9.48 1.07
CA LEU A 23 7.81 -8.96 1.63
C LEU A 23 7.86 -8.97 3.18
N LEU A 24 8.43 -10.02 3.78
CA LEU A 24 8.69 -10.08 5.21
C LEU A 24 9.68 -8.99 5.65
N LEU A 25 10.76 -8.78 4.89
CA LEU A 25 11.78 -7.77 5.19
C LEU A 25 11.19 -6.34 5.08
N LEU A 26 10.35 -6.10 4.07
CA LEU A 26 9.62 -4.86 3.86
C LEU A 26 8.63 -4.58 5.01
N ARG A 27 7.91 -5.62 5.45
CA ARG A 27 7.04 -5.54 6.63
C ARG A 27 7.82 -5.17 7.88
N MET A 28 8.98 -5.80 8.11
CA MET A 28 9.84 -5.46 9.25
C MET A 28 10.43 -4.04 9.11
N ALA A 29 10.80 -3.61 7.91
CA ALA A 29 11.30 -2.26 7.65
C ALA A 29 10.24 -1.19 7.98
N ASN A 30 8.98 -1.41 7.57
CA ASN A 30 7.88 -0.52 7.90
C ASN A 30 7.56 -0.53 9.41
N MET A 31 7.53 -1.71 10.04
CA MET A 31 7.29 -1.84 11.48
C MET A 31 8.36 -1.15 12.33
N LEU A 32 9.62 -1.21 11.91
CA LEU A 32 10.74 -0.58 12.59
C LEU A 32 11.01 0.88 12.14
N GLN A 33 10.16 1.44 11.28
CA GLN A 33 10.33 2.79 10.71
C GLN A 33 11.73 3.01 10.12
N ALA A 34 12.18 2.06 9.30
CA ALA A 34 13.44 2.16 8.59
C ALA A 34 13.47 3.38 7.64
N ALA A 35 14.67 3.77 7.20
CA ALA A 35 14.83 4.89 6.30
C ALA A 35 13.97 4.73 5.03
N PRO A 36 13.25 5.78 4.56
CA PRO A 36 12.37 5.69 3.39
C PRO A 36 13.08 5.17 2.13
N ALA A 37 14.36 5.53 1.95
CA ALA A 37 15.17 5.06 0.83
C ALA A 37 15.34 3.53 0.81
N LEU A 38 15.46 2.90 1.99
CA LEU A 38 15.55 1.44 2.10
C LEU A 38 14.22 0.78 1.77
N VAL A 39 13.10 1.37 2.22
CA VAL A 39 11.76 0.88 1.94
C VAL A 39 11.48 0.92 0.45
N THR A 40 11.80 2.03 -0.23
CA THR A 40 11.67 2.16 -1.69
C THR A 40 12.54 1.16 -2.45
N GLU A 41 13.77 0.90 -1.97
CA GLU A 41 14.65 -0.10 -2.59
C GLU A 41 14.08 -1.52 -2.45
N LEU A 42 13.51 -1.87 -1.29
CA LEU A 42 12.84 -3.14 -1.08
C LEU A 42 11.59 -3.28 -1.96
N GLU A 43 10.79 -2.22 -2.08
CA GLU A 43 9.61 -2.20 -2.95
C GLU A 43 9.96 -2.46 -4.42
N LYS A 44 11.05 -1.84 -4.91
CA LYS A 44 11.56 -2.11 -6.26
C LYS A 44 11.91 -3.57 -6.45
N ARG A 45 12.66 -4.16 -5.52
CA ARG A 45 13.09 -5.57 -5.58
C ARG A 45 11.92 -6.54 -5.51
N VAL A 46 10.93 -6.27 -4.65
CA VAL A 46 9.68 -7.03 -4.57
C VAL A 46 8.91 -6.91 -5.89
N GLY A 47 8.82 -5.70 -6.44
CA GLY A 47 8.22 -5.44 -7.75
C GLY A 47 8.79 -6.33 -8.85
N MET A 48 10.10 -6.65 -8.83
CA MET A 48 10.74 -7.49 -9.85
C MET A 48 10.29 -8.95 -9.90
N GLN A 49 9.75 -9.44 -8.78
CA GLN A 49 9.40 -10.85 -8.61
C GLN A 49 8.03 -11.01 -7.95
N LEU A 50 7.18 -10.01 -8.10
CA LEU A 50 5.84 -9.98 -7.52
C LEU A 50 4.96 -11.13 -8.04
N GLU A 51 5.22 -11.61 -9.26
CA GLU A 51 4.55 -12.79 -9.86
C GLU A 51 4.69 -14.06 -9.01
N GLN A 52 5.71 -14.14 -8.16
CA GLN A 52 5.98 -15.28 -7.28
C GLN A 52 5.37 -15.10 -5.87
N ALA A 53 4.77 -13.95 -5.58
CA ALA A 53 4.15 -13.68 -4.28
C ALA A 53 2.88 -14.52 -4.12
N MET A 54 2.72 -15.14 -2.95
CA MET A 54 1.45 -15.76 -2.59
C MET A 54 0.47 -14.70 -2.06
N LEU A 55 -0.83 -14.97 -2.16
CA LEU A 55 -1.86 -14.07 -1.63
C LEU A 55 -1.63 -13.72 -0.15
N GLU A 56 -1.15 -14.69 0.62
CA GLU A 56 -0.80 -14.52 2.04
C GLU A 56 0.36 -13.54 2.28
N ASP A 57 1.28 -13.39 1.32
CA ASP A 57 2.40 -12.46 1.41
C ASP A 57 2.00 -11.01 1.11
N LEU A 58 0.92 -10.83 0.34
CA LEU A 58 0.34 -9.52 -0.02
C LEU A 58 -0.55 -8.94 1.10
N LEU A 59 -0.91 -9.76 2.09
CA LEU A 59 -1.67 -9.34 3.28
C LEU A 59 -0.76 -8.61 4.29
N ILE A 60 -0.10 -7.55 3.83
CA ILE A 60 0.73 -6.70 4.69
C ILE A 60 -0.21 -5.85 5.54
N HIS A 61 -0.21 -6.11 6.84
CA HIS A 61 -1.00 -5.36 7.79
C HIS A 61 -0.37 -3.99 8.01
N SER A 62 -1.16 -2.92 7.93
CA SER A 62 -0.77 -1.59 8.37
C SER A 62 -0.41 -1.65 9.85
N TYR A 63 0.75 -1.11 10.22
CA TYR A 63 1.18 -1.06 11.62
C TYR A 63 0.57 0.15 12.35
N ASN A 64 -0.69 0.47 12.05
CA ASN A 64 -1.45 1.45 12.78
C ASN A 64 -2.11 0.77 14.00
N LYS A 65 -1.86 1.29 15.21
CA LYS A 65 -2.27 0.68 16.48
C LYS A 65 -3.79 0.56 16.67
N PHE A 66 -4.58 1.16 15.79
CA PHE A 66 -6.01 1.32 15.99
C PHE A 66 -6.88 0.52 15.01
N GLU A 67 -6.33 -0.01 13.91
CA GLU A 67 -7.10 -0.77 12.93
C GLU A 67 -6.29 -1.93 12.33
N THR A 68 -6.93 -3.09 12.19
CA THR A 68 -6.39 -4.25 11.46
C THR A 68 -6.64 -4.08 9.96
N THR A 69 -6.17 -2.96 9.42
CA THR A 69 -6.30 -2.62 8.00
C THR A 69 -5.09 -3.12 7.24
N TYR A 70 -5.32 -3.62 6.02
CA TYR A 70 -4.24 -3.99 5.12
C TYR A 70 -3.69 -2.75 4.43
N ASP A 71 -2.40 -2.71 4.16
CA ASP A 71 -1.72 -1.60 3.49
C ASP A 71 -1.92 -1.69 1.97
N VAL A 72 -3.11 -1.25 1.52
CA VAL A 72 -3.51 -1.28 0.10
C VAL A 72 -2.63 -0.36 -0.74
N ASP A 73 -2.16 0.76 -0.17
CA ASP A 73 -1.25 1.69 -0.82
C ASP A 73 0.12 1.05 -1.10
N LEU A 74 0.62 0.24 -0.16
CA LEU A 74 1.82 -0.55 -0.38
C LEU A 74 1.64 -1.58 -1.49
N VAL A 75 0.54 -2.35 -1.46
CA VAL A 75 0.23 -3.33 -2.53
C VAL A 75 0.16 -2.63 -3.88
N GLN A 76 -0.50 -1.47 -3.96
CA GLN A 76 -0.55 -0.67 -5.18
C GLN A 76 0.84 -0.26 -5.66
N ARG A 77 1.70 0.27 -4.77
CA ARG A 77 3.08 0.65 -5.12
C ARG A 77 3.90 -0.53 -5.60
N LEU A 78 3.72 -1.72 -5.01
CA LEU A 78 4.41 -2.93 -5.48
C LEU A 78 3.98 -3.33 -6.90
N LEU A 79 2.68 -3.25 -7.20
CA LEU A 79 2.18 -3.53 -8.55
C LEU A 79 2.65 -2.48 -9.58
N GLU A 80 2.73 -1.21 -9.19
CA GLU A 80 3.31 -0.15 -10.04
C GLU A 80 4.76 -0.49 -10.42
N HIS A 81 5.58 -0.91 -9.47
CA HIS A 81 6.96 -1.32 -9.73
C HIS A 81 7.05 -2.56 -10.64
N PHE A 82 6.18 -3.56 -10.44
CA PHE A 82 6.09 -4.74 -11.31
C PHE A 82 5.73 -4.38 -12.75
N LEU A 83 4.70 -3.55 -12.95
CA LEU A 83 4.25 -3.14 -14.28
C LEU A 83 5.27 -2.25 -15.02
N LEU A 84 5.97 -1.37 -14.29
CA LEU A 84 7.03 -0.54 -14.87
C LEU A 84 8.22 -1.38 -15.35
N GLN A 85 8.51 -2.49 -14.67
CA GLN A 85 9.60 -3.38 -15.06
C GLN A 85 9.27 -4.27 -16.26
N GLU A 86 8.05 -4.83 -16.34
CA GLU A 86 7.62 -5.62 -17.52
C GLU A 86 7.78 -4.80 -18.83
N GLN A 87 7.63 -3.46 -18.77
CA GLN A 87 7.86 -2.58 -19.92
C GLN A 87 9.34 -2.43 -20.33
N THR A 88 10.28 -2.65 -19.40
CA THR A 88 11.72 -2.52 -19.67
C THR A 88 12.32 -3.84 -20.20
N GLU A 89 11.73 -4.99 -19.84
CA GLU A 89 12.19 -6.32 -20.27
C GLU A 89 11.47 -6.85 -21.53
N SER A 90 10.36 -6.22 -21.98
CA SER A 90 9.56 -6.68 -23.13
C SER A 90 9.99 -6.07 -24.48
N SER A 91 11.11 -6.55 -25.02
CA SER A 91 11.38 -6.53 -26.46
C SER A 91 10.88 -7.81 -27.15
N SER A 92 9.67 -8.26 -26.82
CA SER A 92 9.02 -9.44 -27.44
C SER A 92 7.55 -9.14 -27.80
N PRO A 93 7.10 -9.42 -29.04
CA PRO A 93 5.89 -8.82 -29.62
C PRO A 93 4.56 -9.54 -29.28
N SER A 94 4.47 -10.28 -28.17
CA SER A 94 3.32 -11.18 -27.92
C SER A 94 2.63 -11.04 -26.56
N ARG A 95 2.84 -9.94 -25.84
CA ARG A 95 2.00 -9.56 -24.70
C ARG A 95 1.34 -8.20 -24.97
N PRO A 96 0.08 -7.99 -24.56
CA PRO A 96 -0.57 -6.70 -24.74
C PRO A 96 0.33 -5.65 -24.09
N SER A 97 0.78 -4.69 -24.90
CA SER A 97 1.45 -3.51 -24.41
C SER A 97 0.46 -2.81 -23.50
N PHE A 98 0.69 -2.90 -22.18
CA PHE A 98 -0.08 -2.16 -21.18
C PHE A 98 0.38 -0.70 -21.21
N SER A 99 0.24 -0.05 -22.37
CA SER A 99 0.22 1.40 -22.46
C SER A 99 -1.10 1.80 -21.85
N ASP A 100 -1.06 2.25 -20.59
CA ASP A 100 -1.67 3.51 -20.17
C ASP A 100 -1.90 3.48 -18.66
N ASN A 101 -1.73 4.65 -18.05
CA ASN A 101 -2.11 4.96 -16.67
C ASN A 101 -3.57 4.57 -16.34
N THR A 102 -4.38 4.30 -17.36
CA THR A 102 -5.74 3.75 -17.30
C THR A 102 -5.77 2.33 -16.74
N CYS A 103 -4.83 1.46 -17.08
CA CYS A 103 -4.80 0.09 -16.58
C CYS A 103 -4.50 0.05 -15.07
N ILE A 104 -3.60 0.91 -14.58
CA ILE A 104 -3.35 1.07 -13.14
C ILE A 104 -4.61 1.56 -12.41
N LYS A 105 -5.37 2.49 -13.02
CA LYS A 105 -6.63 2.98 -12.45
C LYS A 105 -7.71 1.89 -12.41
N GLU A 106 -7.82 1.06 -13.44
CA GLU A 106 -8.76 -0.07 -13.45
C GLU A 106 -8.34 -1.15 -12.43
N LEU A 107 -7.04 -1.42 -12.33
CA LEU A 107 -6.48 -2.38 -11.39
C LEU A 107 -6.71 -1.97 -9.94
N LYS A 108 -6.67 -0.66 -9.63
CA LYS A 108 -7.09 -0.14 -8.31
C LYS A 108 -8.54 -0.49 -7.99
N GLY A 109 -9.45 -0.39 -8.96
CA GLY A 109 -10.84 -0.78 -8.79
C GLY A 109 -10.99 -2.26 -8.49
N VAL A 110 -10.30 -3.10 -9.26
CA VAL A 110 -10.30 -4.56 -9.07
C VAL A 110 -9.66 -4.97 -7.74
N LEU A 111 -8.56 -4.32 -7.32
CA LEU A 111 -7.93 -4.56 -6.02
C LEU A 111 -8.85 -4.15 -4.87
N ALA A 112 -9.51 -3.00 -4.98
CA ALA A 112 -10.50 -2.58 -4.01
C ALA A 112 -11.62 -3.63 -3.88
N GLU A 113 -12.07 -4.24 -4.98
CA GLU A 113 -13.08 -5.31 -4.96
C GLU A 113 -12.55 -6.67 -4.49
N ALA A 114 -11.30 -7.01 -4.77
CA ALA A 114 -10.70 -8.31 -4.42
C ALA A 114 -10.24 -8.39 -2.95
N LEU A 115 -9.96 -7.25 -2.32
CA LEU A 115 -9.54 -7.18 -0.94
C LEU A 115 -10.72 -7.29 0.05
N PRO A 116 -10.48 -7.78 1.28
CA PRO A 116 -11.50 -7.83 2.34
C PRO A 116 -12.13 -6.45 2.58
N GLU A 117 -13.39 -6.40 3.01
CA GLU A 117 -14.07 -5.14 3.36
C GLU A 117 -13.27 -4.29 4.37
N SER A 118 -12.52 -4.94 5.26
CA SER A 118 -11.63 -4.30 6.24
C SER A 118 -10.40 -3.60 5.63
N ALA A 119 -10.11 -3.80 4.34
CA ALA A 119 -9.03 -3.11 3.60
C ALA A 119 -9.55 -1.94 2.75
N ARG A 120 -10.86 -1.86 2.52
CA ARG A 120 -11.50 -0.86 1.64
C ARG A 120 -11.68 0.51 2.31
N THR A 121 -11.21 0.68 3.54
CA THR A 121 -11.34 1.90 4.32
C THR A 121 -10.38 2.98 3.84
N CYS A 122 -10.70 3.56 2.68
CA CYS A 122 -10.22 4.87 2.30
C CYS A 122 -10.98 5.91 3.16
N ASP A 123 -10.40 6.21 4.32
CA ASP A 123 -10.56 7.43 5.12
C ASP A 123 -11.98 8.03 5.25
N ASP A 124 -12.88 7.35 5.97
CA ASP A 124 -14.08 7.98 6.57
C ASP A 124 -13.96 8.14 8.10
N GLY A 125 -12.88 7.70 8.74
CA GLY A 125 -12.81 7.59 10.21
C GLY A 125 -13.07 8.92 10.94
N HIS A 126 -12.48 10.01 10.45
CA HIS A 126 -12.68 11.35 10.99
C HIS A 126 -14.09 11.89 10.66
N TYR A 127 -14.57 11.67 9.44
CA TYR A 127 -15.94 12.03 9.03
C TYR A 127 -16.99 11.27 9.85
N ARG A 128 -16.77 9.98 10.12
CA ARG A 128 -17.62 9.08 10.89
C ARG A 128 -17.62 9.46 12.37
N ALA A 129 -16.48 9.84 12.93
CA ALA A 129 -16.41 10.33 14.32
C ALA A 129 -17.20 11.63 14.48
N ILE A 130 -17.06 12.57 13.53
CA ILE A 130 -17.79 13.84 13.52
C ILE A 130 -19.28 13.58 13.27
N ASP A 131 -19.64 12.77 12.29
CA ASP A 131 -21.03 12.42 11.96
C ASP A 131 -21.73 11.71 13.13
N SER A 132 -21.05 10.78 13.79
CA SER A 132 -21.57 10.11 14.98
C SER A 132 -21.76 11.09 16.15
N TYR A 133 -20.86 12.06 16.32
CA TYR A 133 -20.99 13.10 17.34
C TYR A 133 -22.15 14.06 17.05
N LEU A 134 -22.29 14.49 15.78
CA LEU A 134 -23.38 15.34 15.32
C LEU A 134 -24.74 14.65 15.41
N THR A 135 -24.78 13.34 15.17
CA THR A 135 -25.97 12.50 15.30
C THR A 135 -26.36 12.31 16.76
N ALA A 136 -25.40 12.14 17.67
CA ALA A 136 -25.65 12.03 19.10
C ALA A 136 -26.05 13.38 19.77
N HIS A 137 -25.74 14.51 19.14
CA HIS A 137 -25.96 15.86 19.71
C HIS A 137 -26.73 16.78 18.74
N PRO A 138 -28.03 16.53 18.51
CA PRO A 138 -28.85 17.33 17.60
C PRO A 138 -29.07 18.78 18.06
N THR A 139 -28.77 19.09 19.33
CA THR A 139 -28.91 20.43 19.93
C THR A 139 -27.74 21.37 19.66
N LEU A 140 -26.69 20.90 18.97
CA LEU A 140 -25.53 21.74 18.60
C LEU A 140 -25.94 22.89 17.68
N THR A 141 -25.38 24.06 17.95
CA THR A 141 -25.59 25.26 17.11
C THR A 141 -24.82 25.14 15.80
N GLU A 142 -25.28 25.81 14.73
CA GLU A 142 -24.56 25.81 13.44
C GLU A 142 -23.10 26.25 13.57
N HIS A 143 -22.82 27.19 14.48
CA HIS A 143 -21.47 27.66 14.73
C HIS A 143 -20.56 26.56 15.31
N GLU A 144 -21.06 25.73 16.22
CA GLU A 144 -20.31 24.60 16.79
C GLU A 144 -20.10 23.48 15.77
N ARG A 145 -21.14 23.17 14.97
CA ARG A 145 -21.05 22.20 13.87
C ARG A 145 -19.99 22.62 12.86
N LYS A 146 -20.00 23.90 12.44
CA LYS A 146 -19.04 24.46 11.48
C LYS A 146 -17.62 24.48 12.03
N ARG A 147 -17.44 24.73 13.33
CA ARG A 147 -16.13 24.63 13.99
C ARG A 147 -15.59 23.20 14.03
N LEU A 148 -16.44 22.20 14.27
CA LEU A 148 -16.03 20.78 14.22
C LEU A 148 -15.65 20.35 12.80
N CYS A 149 -16.47 20.69 11.80
CA CYS A 149 -16.18 20.38 10.41
C CYS A 149 -14.91 21.10 9.90
N GLY A 150 -14.62 22.32 10.39
CA GLY A 150 -13.43 23.08 9.99
C GLY A 150 -12.10 22.52 10.49
N VAL A 151 -12.12 21.53 11.41
CA VAL A 151 -10.90 20.80 11.83
C VAL A 151 -10.38 19.91 10.70
N MET A 152 -11.21 19.61 9.70
CA MET A 152 -10.89 18.71 8.58
C MET A 152 -10.16 19.39 7.42
N ASP A 153 -10.13 20.73 7.36
CA ASP A 153 -9.51 21.51 6.28
C ASP A 153 -7.99 21.78 6.50
N CYS A 154 -7.29 20.93 7.26
CA CYS A 154 -5.87 21.10 7.63
C CYS A 154 -4.96 20.03 7.02
#